data_AF-A0A378WTF1-F1
#
_entry.id   AF-A0A378WTF1-F1
#
_cell.length_a   1.000
_cell.length_b   1.000
_cell.length_c   1.000
_cell.angle_alpha   90.00
_cell.angle_beta   90.00
_cell.angle_gamma   90.00
#
_symmetry.space_group_name_H-M   'P 1'
#
loop_
_entity.id
_entity.type
_entity.pdbx_description
1 polymer ?
#
loop_
_entity_poly.entity_id
_entity_poly.type
_entity_poly.pdbx_seq_one_letter_code
_entity_poly.pdbx_strand_id
1 'polypeptide(L)'
;MIKSKLLIVFKDSLAGTPYNLRYKVYINGIKVSENKIEKGKDIVSYQIIWMNGELRLEGNSVVIPEKPSNKVEIKVISAGGSEKKVGEHELKRKDTTLTLVSPWTRIPLAGGGKLEGDFFEVEYNVKRKDKNLFAKVIIKDIPRKIVLTALKYRGSTQWAWNSEKFSERRILVSNHTSKGIYMGKPSISKELKTQRFKYPNPSNKCSTFIHDILFEVGINVPWISHGWIPEDSPPLAKEWADPNIKDLNKDWSFNKNNPLPGDIGAFDIKKDYGRNWGDASGHVGFVLTDGVTISAGHDKIEVNDSGFRIKNQTSEIGRDFDFKSFRRYKHKVIKK
;
A
#
# COMPACT_ATOMS: atom_id res chain seq x y z
N MET A 1 0.76 -34.83 27.21
CA MET A 1 0.09 -34.35 25.99
C MET A 1 -0.04 -32.84 26.08
N ILE A 2 0.43 -32.09 25.07
CA ILE A 2 0.31 -30.62 25.01
C ILE A 2 -0.55 -30.27 23.80
N LYS A 3 -1.42 -29.27 23.91
CA LYS A 3 -2.21 -28.72 22.81
C LYS A 3 -1.74 -27.31 22.50
N SER A 4 -1.52 -26.98 21.22
CA SER A 4 -1.23 -25.61 20.76
C SER A 4 -2.03 -25.26 19.52
N LYS A 5 -2.35 -23.99 19.31
CA LYS A 5 -3.08 -23.52 18.13
C LYS A 5 -2.14 -22.97 17.08
N LEU A 6 -2.39 -23.32 15.82
CA LEU A 6 -1.84 -22.65 14.65
C LEU A 6 -2.95 -21.82 14.00
N LEU A 7 -2.82 -20.50 14.11
CA LEU A 7 -3.69 -19.55 13.43
C LEU A 7 -3.04 -19.12 12.13
N ILE A 8 -3.70 -19.34 11.01
CA ILE A 8 -3.29 -18.88 9.69
C ILE A 8 -4.20 -17.72 9.32
N VAL A 9 -3.63 -16.53 9.17
CA VAL A 9 -4.36 -15.31 8.83
C VAL A 9 -4.05 -14.93 7.39
N PHE A 10 -5.02 -15.05 6.50
CA PHE A 10 -4.94 -14.66 5.09
C PHE A 10 -5.33 -13.20 4.92
N LYS A 11 -4.33 -12.31 4.95
CA LYS A 11 -4.55 -10.89 4.68
C LYS A 11 -4.30 -10.63 3.20
N ASP A 12 -5.35 -10.45 2.42
CA ASP A 12 -5.22 -9.67 1.20
C ASP A 12 -5.20 -8.21 1.63
N SER A 13 -4.03 -7.58 1.59
CA SER A 13 -3.91 -6.19 2.03
C SER A 13 -4.69 -5.22 1.13
N LEU A 14 -5.28 -5.67 0.00
CA LEU A 14 -5.88 -4.80 -1.01
C LEU A 14 -7.27 -5.20 -1.53
N ALA A 15 -7.75 -6.45 -1.33
CA ALA A 15 -8.97 -6.94 -1.99
C ALA A 15 -9.98 -7.72 -1.11
N GLY A 16 -9.80 -7.75 0.22
CA GLY A 16 -10.62 -8.56 1.12
C GLY A 16 -10.25 -10.06 1.11
N THR A 17 -11.02 -10.92 1.78
CA THR A 17 -10.67 -12.36 1.90
C THR A 17 -10.39 -12.99 0.52
N PRO A 18 -9.25 -13.68 0.31
CA PRO A 18 -8.90 -14.29 -0.98
C PRO A 18 -9.78 -15.50 -1.29
N TYR A 19 -11.03 -15.22 -1.68
CA TYR A 19 -12.06 -16.21 -1.96
C TYR A 19 -11.59 -17.17 -3.05
N ASN A 20 -11.84 -18.45 -2.82
CA ASN A 20 -11.45 -19.55 -3.69
C ASN A 20 -9.97 -19.90 -3.78
N LEU A 21 -9.09 -19.26 -3.00
CA LEU A 21 -7.69 -19.65 -2.93
C LEU A 21 -7.57 -21.05 -2.32
N ARG A 22 -6.95 -21.99 -3.04
CA ARG A 22 -6.65 -23.33 -2.54
C ARG A 22 -5.27 -23.35 -1.89
N TYR A 23 -5.14 -23.99 -0.75
CA TYR A 23 -3.86 -24.09 -0.04
C TYR A 23 -3.70 -25.45 0.66
N LYS A 24 -2.45 -25.81 0.89
CA LYS A 24 -1.99 -27.00 1.59
C LYS A 24 -1.09 -26.58 2.76
N VAL A 25 -1.26 -27.27 3.88
CA VAL A 25 -0.41 -27.09 5.07
C VAL A 25 0.50 -28.30 5.17
N TYR A 26 1.78 -28.04 5.43
CA TYR A 26 2.80 -29.03 5.64
C TYR A 26 3.46 -28.81 7.00
N ILE A 27 3.79 -29.87 7.72
CA ILE A 27 4.62 -29.81 8.92
C ILE A 27 5.80 -30.77 8.71
N ASN A 28 7.02 -30.27 8.87
CA ASN A 28 8.26 -31.01 8.64
C ASN A 28 8.34 -31.67 7.24
N GLY A 29 7.69 -31.06 6.25
CA GLY A 29 7.59 -31.56 4.88
C GLY A 29 6.44 -32.54 4.62
N ILE A 30 5.67 -32.94 5.63
CA ILE A 30 4.54 -33.87 5.51
C ILE A 30 3.24 -33.07 5.33
N LYS A 31 2.45 -33.39 4.30
CA LYS A 31 1.14 -32.75 4.06
C LYS A 31 0.16 -33.14 5.15
N VAL A 32 -0.40 -32.14 5.82
CA VAL A 32 -1.37 -32.34 6.92
C VAL A 32 -2.74 -31.77 6.64
N SER A 33 -2.89 -30.90 5.66
CA SER A 33 -4.21 -30.35 5.32
C SER A 33 -4.23 -29.82 3.91
N GLU A 34 -5.40 -29.84 3.29
CA GLU A 34 -5.68 -29.20 2.00
C GLU A 34 -7.07 -28.59 2.06
N ASN A 35 -7.16 -27.28 1.83
CA ASN A 35 -8.38 -26.52 2.03
C ASN A 35 -8.51 -25.39 1.00
N LYS A 36 -9.69 -24.77 0.98
CA LYS A 36 -10.02 -23.62 0.14
C LYS A 36 -10.57 -22.51 1.01
N ILE A 37 -10.21 -21.27 0.73
CA ILE A 37 -10.67 -20.11 1.50
C ILE A 37 -12.11 -19.76 1.11
N GLU A 38 -12.98 -19.74 2.12
CA GLU A 38 -14.38 -19.34 2.00
C GLU A 38 -14.53 -17.82 2.06
N LYS A 39 -15.65 -17.32 1.52
CA LYS A 39 -15.95 -15.89 1.49
C LYS A 39 -16.09 -15.36 2.93
N GLY A 40 -15.34 -14.31 3.28
CA GLY A 40 -15.41 -13.68 4.61
C GLY A 40 -14.68 -14.43 5.73
N LYS A 41 -13.99 -15.54 5.43
CA LYS A 41 -13.15 -16.27 6.40
C LYS A 41 -11.67 -16.05 6.10
N ASP A 42 -11.11 -14.98 6.63
CA ASP A 42 -9.70 -14.61 6.51
C ASP A 42 -8.79 -15.32 7.53
N ILE A 43 -9.37 -15.96 8.54
CA ILE A 43 -8.63 -16.70 9.57
C ILE A 43 -9.00 -18.19 9.50
N VAL A 44 -7.98 -19.04 9.54
CA VAL A 44 -8.13 -20.49 9.72
C VAL A 44 -7.35 -20.94 10.93
N SER A 45 -7.99 -21.74 11.78
CA SER A 45 -7.39 -22.27 13.02
C SER A 45 -7.19 -23.77 12.91
N TYR A 46 -6.01 -24.24 13.30
CA TYR A 46 -5.68 -25.65 13.45
C TYR A 46 -5.25 -25.93 14.89
N GLN A 47 -5.79 -26.98 15.51
CA GLN A 47 -5.33 -27.45 16.81
C GLN A 47 -4.27 -28.52 16.61
N ILE A 48 -3.06 -28.27 17.14
CA ILE A 48 -1.93 -29.21 17.11
C ILE A 48 -1.86 -29.92 18.46
N ILE A 49 -1.70 -31.24 18.43
CA ILE A 49 -1.50 -32.11 19.59
C ILE A 49 -0.07 -32.62 19.54
N TRP A 50 0.66 -32.41 20.65
CA TRP A 50 2.03 -32.87 20.88
C TRP A 50 2.00 -34.01 21.90
N MET A 51 2.46 -35.20 21.52
CA MET A 51 2.44 -36.37 22.38
C MET A 51 3.55 -37.34 22.00
N ASN A 52 4.32 -37.83 22.97
CA ASN A 52 5.31 -38.91 22.81
C ASN A 52 6.33 -38.68 21.66
N GLY A 53 6.76 -37.45 21.43
CA GLY A 53 7.67 -37.12 20.33
C GLY A 53 6.98 -37.06 18.96
N GLU A 54 5.66 -36.95 18.94
CA GLU A 54 4.84 -36.87 17.74
C GLU A 54 3.93 -35.64 17.76
N LEU A 55 3.56 -35.22 16.56
CA LEU A 55 2.72 -34.10 16.20
C LEU A 55 1.54 -34.60 15.38
N ARG A 56 0.34 -34.13 15.67
CA ARG A 56 -0.85 -34.35 14.83
C ARG A 56 -1.78 -33.15 14.87
N LEU A 57 -2.53 -32.96 13.79
CA LEU A 57 -3.67 -32.04 13.81
C LEU A 57 -4.88 -32.76 14.42
N GLU A 58 -5.61 -32.08 15.30
CA GLU A 58 -6.86 -32.60 15.86
C GLU A 58 -7.85 -32.90 14.72
N GLY A 59 -8.42 -34.12 14.73
CA GLY A 59 -9.29 -34.60 13.64
C GLY A 59 -8.55 -35.15 12.41
N ASN A 60 -7.22 -35.23 12.43
CA ASN A 60 -6.42 -35.84 11.37
C ASN A 60 -5.68 -37.10 11.87
N SER A 61 -5.59 -38.12 11.01
CA SER A 61 -4.87 -39.38 11.26
C SER A 61 -3.37 -39.30 10.94
N VAL A 62 -2.90 -38.24 10.28
CA VAL A 62 -1.49 -38.07 9.93
C VAL A 62 -0.65 -37.78 11.17
N VAL A 63 0.26 -38.71 11.49
CA VAL A 63 1.24 -38.62 12.57
C VAL A 63 2.56 -38.10 12.02
N ILE A 64 3.17 -37.14 12.71
CA ILE A 64 4.40 -36.46 12.28
C ILE A 64 5.44 -36.55 13.39
N PRO A 65 6.66 -37.05 13.10
CA PRO A 65 7.73 -37.05 14.09
C PRO A 65 8.12 -35.63 14.50
N GLU A 66 8.20 -35.38 15.80
CA GLU A 66 8.73 -34.15 16.38
C GLU A 66 10.24 -34.08 16.13
N LYS A 67 10.70 -32.93 15.62
CA LYS A 67 12.11 -32.62 15.37
C LYS A 67 12.61 -31.55 16.36
N PRO A 68 13.93 -31.38 16.52
CA PRO A 68 14.49 -30.29 17.33
C PRO A 68 14.01 -28.90 16.90
N SER A 69 13.76 -28.71 15.61
CA SER A 69 13.06 -27.54 15.06
C SER A 69 11.97 -28.03 14.11
N ASN A 70 10.71 -27.81 14.52
CA ASN A 70 9.54 -28.17 13.72
C ASN A 70 9.15 -27.01 12.84
N LYS A 71 8.94 -27.23 11.54
CA LYS A 71 8.56 -26.18 10.61
C LYS A 71 7.18 -26.42 10.05
N VAL A 72 6.34 -25.39 10.07
CA VAL A 72 5.11 -25.35 9.29
C VAL A 72 5.37 -24.60 8.00
N GLU A 73 4.91 -25.17 6.89
CA GLU A 73 4.91 -24.53 5.58
C GLU A 73 3.49 -24.47 5.04
N ILE A 74 3.15 -23.36 4.39
CA ILE A 74 1.88 -23.22 3.67
C ILE A 74 2.20 -23.08 2.19
N LYS A 75 1.56 -23.91 1.37
CA LYS A 75 1.66 -23.87 -0.08
C LYS A 75 0.30 -23.54 -0.69
N VAL A 76 0.25 -22.68 -1.70
CA VAL A 76 -0.96 -22.34 -2.44
C VAL A 76 -1.00 -23.17 -3.73
N ILE A 77 -2.18 -23.59 -4.15
CA ILE A 77 -2.39 -24.37 -5.37
C ILE A 77 -2.93 -23.44 -6.46
N SER A 78 -2.24 -23.38 -7.60
CA SER A 78 -2.72 -22.64 -8.77
C SER A 78 -3.88 -23.37 -9.47
N ALA A 79 -4.58 -22.67 -10.37
CA ALA A 79 -5.63 -23.28 -11.19
C ALA A 79 -5.11 -24.44 -12.06
N GLY A 80 -3.82 -24.46 -12.38
CA GLY A 80 -3.15 -25.54 -13.12
C GLY A 80 -2.59 -26.66 -12.22
N GLY A 81 -2.87 -26.64 -10.91
CA GLY A 81 -2.44 -27.68 -9.97
C GLY A 81 -1.01 -27.54 -9.43
N SER A 82 -0.26 -26.51 -9.85
CA SER A 82 1.09 -26.26 -9.31
C SER A 82 1.04 -25.73 -7.88
N GLU A 83 1.94 -26.21 -7.02
CA GLU A 83 2.06 -25.77 -5.63
C GLU A 83 3.18 -24.74 -5.46
N LYS A 84 2.91 -23.67 -4.71
CA LYS A 84 3.92 -22.65 -4.37
C LYS A 84 3.94 -22.36 -2.88
N LYS A 85 5.11 -22.46 -2.24
CA LYS A 85 5.29 -22.08 -0.82
C LYS A 85 5.09 -20.57 -0.65
N VAL A 86 4.24 -20.17 0.29
CA VAL A 86 3.89 -18.77 0.59
C VAL A 86 4.13 -18.36 2.03
N GLY A 87 4.40 -19.31 2.92
CA GLY A 87 4.78 -19.04 4.30
C GLY A 87 5.53 -20.21 4.89
N GLU A 88 6.47 -19.90 5.78
CA GLU A 88 7.20 -20.87 6.60
C GLU A 88 7.36 -20.27 7.99
N HIS A 89 7.15 -21.07 9.03
CA HIS A 89 7.41 -20.65 10.40
C HIS A 89 7.84 -21.82 11.26
N GLU A 90 8.58 -21.53 12.33
CA GLU A 90 8.91 -22.53 13.33
C GLU A 90 7.72 -22.77 14.27
N LEU A 91 7.26 -24.01 14.33
CA LEU A 91 6.25 -24.44 15.29
C LEU A 91 6.89 -24.63 16.66
N LYS A 92 6.24 -24.05 17.67
CA LYS A 92 6.61 -24.19 19.08
C LYS A 92 5.46 -24.84 19.84
N ARG A 93 5.73 -25.39 21.02
CA ARG A 93 4.72 -25.92 21.96
C ARG A 93 3.89 -24.81 22.62
N LYS A 94 3.51 -23.79 21.85
CA LYS A 94 2.69 -22.64 22.22
C LYS A 94 1.93 -22.15 21.00
N ASP A 95 0.91 -21.34 21.23
CA ASP A 95 0.11 -20.78 20.14
C ASP A 95 0.98 -19.99 19.17
N THR A 96 0.76 -20.23 17.88
CA THR A 96 1.54 -19.71 16.78
C THR A 96 0.59 -19.08 15.78
N THR A 97 0.82 -17.81 15.46
CA THR A 97 0.07 -17.10 14.43
C THR A 97 0.95 -16.86 13.22
N LEU A 98 0.58 -17.45 12.09
CA LEU A 98 1.21 -17.23 10.80
C LEU A 98 0.32 -16.29 9.97
N THR A 99 0.76 -15.05 9.81
CA THR A 99 0.07 -14.10 8.93
C THR A 99 0.62 -14.22 7.51
N LEU A 100 -0.21 -14.69 6.60
CA LEU A 100 0.05 -14.71 5.17
C LEU A 100 -0.52 -13.44 4.56
N VAL A 101 0.36 -12.47 4.30
CA VAL A 101 0.01 -11.32 3.47
C VAL A 101 0.10 -11.77 2.02
N SER A 102 -1.02 -11.68 1.28
CA SER A 102 -1.15 -12.11 -0.11
C SER A 102 0.10 -11.74 -0.93
N PRO A 103 0.80 -12.75 -1.47
CA PRO A 103 1.82 -12.55 -2.47
C PRO A 103 1.21 -12.85 -3.85
N TRP A 104 0.55 -11.86 -4.46
CA TRP A 104 0.79 -11.65 -5.89
C TRP A 104 2.17 -11.03 -6.14
N THR A 105 3.10 -11.26 -5.21
CA THR A 105 4.51 -10.97 -5.38
C THR A 105 5.40 -11.87 -4.49
N ARG A 106 6.12 -12.81 -5.12
CA ARG A 106 7.61 -12.89 -5.15
C ARG A 106 8.11 -14.16 -5.90
N ILE A 107 8.80 -13.89 -7.01
CA ILE A 107 10.04 -14.44 -7.61
C ILE A 107 10.61 -15.77 -7.06
N PRO A 108 11.02 -16.69 -7.96
CA PRO A 108 12.31 -17.39 -7.86
C PRO A 108 13.26 -17.00 -9.01
N LEU A 109 14.51 -16.66 -8.65
CA LEU A 109 15.62 -16.47 -9.57
C LEU A 109 16.23 -17.84 -9.92
N ALA A 110 16.31 -18.12 -11.22
CA ALA A 110 17.45 -18.80 -11.80
C ALA A 110 17.88 -17.97 -13.03
N GLY A 111 19.13 -17.50 -13.02
CA GLY A 111 19.72 -16.69 -14.10
C GLY A 111 19.88 -15.22 -13.72
N GLY A 112 21.12 -14.80 -13.53
CA GLY A 112 21.49 -13.53 -12.92
C GLY A 112 21.09 -12.27 -13.69
N GLY A 113 20.79 -11.23 -12.92
CA GLY A 113 20.68 -9.84 -13.33
C GLY A 113 20.33 -8.99 -12.12
N LYS A 114 21.23 -8.09 -11.69
CA LYS A 114 20.99 -7.19 -10.55
C LYS A 114 20.03 -6.09 -11.02
N LEU A 115 18.80 -6.07 -10.50
CA LEU A 115 17.86 -4.97 -10.69
C LEU A 115 17.68 -4.25 -9.34
N GLU A 116 17.99 -2.95 -9.29
CA GLU A 116 17.78 -2.09 -8.12
C GLU A 116 16.35 -1.52 -8.12
N GLY A 117 15.60 -1.73 -7.02
CA GLY A 117 14.29 -1.11 -6.72
C GLY A 117 13.02 -1.74 -7.37
N ASP A 118 11.86 -1.44 -6.74
CA ASP A 118 10.47 -1.19 -7.24
C ASP A 118 9.82 -1.94 -8.43
N PHE A 119 10.30 -3.12 -8.83
CA PHE A 119 9.72 -3.89 -9.94
C PHE A 119 9.43 -5.35 -9.56
N PHE A 120 8.39 -5.93 -10.16
CA PHE A 120 7.98 -7.33 -9.97
C PHE A 120 8.01 -8.06 -11.30
N GLU A 121 8.79 -9.13 -11.38
CA GLU A 121 8.78 -10.03 -12.52
C GLU A 121 7.63 -11.04 -12.33
N VAL A 122 6.67 -11.02 -13.25
CA VAL A 122 5.55 -11.95 -13.32
C VAL A 122 5.70 -12.77 -14.57
N GLU A 123 5.76 -14.09 -14.39
CA GLU A 123 5.85 -15.04 -15.49
C GLU A 123 4.45 -15.55 -15.83
N TYR A 124 4.01 -15.30 -17.07
CA TYR A 124 2.75 -15.78 -17.61
C TYR A 124 2.98 -17.01 -18.46
N ASN A 125 2.18 -18.06 -18.25
CA ASN A 125 2.08 -19.15 -19.19
C ASN A 125 1.20 -18.71 -20.37
N VAL A 126 1.82 -18.50 -21.52
CA VAL A 126 1.18 -18.14 -22.78
C VAL A 126 1.04 -19.40 -23.62
N LYS A 127 -0.21 -19.86 -23.78
CA LYS A 127 -0.52 -21.04 -24.60
C LYS A 127 -0.52 -20.66 -26.08
N ARG A 128 0.36 -21.27 -26.89
CA ARG A 128 0.35 -21.12 -28.36
C ARG A 128 0.38 -22.49 -29.02
N LYS A 129 -0.70 -22.84 -29.73
CA LYS A 129 -0.82 -24.00 -30.64
C LYS A 129 -0.11 -25.26 -30.11
N ASP A 130 -0.46 -25.66 -28.88
CA ASP A 130 0.03 -26.87 -28.20
C ASP A 130 1.40 -26.80 -27.51
N LYS A 131 1.97 -25.59 -27.38
CA LYS A 131 3.12 -25.32 -26.50
C LYS A 131 2.77 -24.30 -25.42
N ASN A 132 3.24 -24.56 -24.20
CA ASN A 132 3.25 -23.59 -23.11
C ASN A 132 4.54 -22.77 -23.22
N LEU A 133 4.43 -21.48 -23.51
CA LEU A 133 5.54 -20.53 -23.48
C LEU A 133 5.47 -19.73 -22.19
N PHE A 134 6.62 -19.32 -21.66
CA PHE A 134 6.68 -18.47 -20.47
C PHE A 134 7.05 -17.05 -20.90
N ALA A 135 6.14 -16.10 -20.68
CA ALA A 135 6.37 -14.68 -20.91
C ALA A 135 6.67 -13.98 -19.59
N LYS A 136 7.88 -13.45 -19.46
CA LYS A 136 8.29 -12.65 -18.30
C LYS A 136 7.89 -11.20 -18.50
N VAL A 137 7.08 -10.68 -17.61
CA VAL A 137 6.57 -9.30 -17.63
C VAL A 137 7.02 -8.60 -16.37
N ILE A 138 7.58 -7.40 -16.51
CA ILE A 138 8.00 -6.57 -15.38
C ILE A 138 6.86 -5.59 -15.05
N ILE A 139 6.27 -5.73 -13.87
CA ILE A 139 5.13 -4.94 -13.38
C ILE A 139 5.60 -4.01 -12.25
N LYS A 140 5.14 -2.76 -12.27
CA LYS A 140 5.38 -1.77 -11.21
C LYS A 140 4.12 -1.65 -10.33
N ASP A 141 4.15 -2.17 -9.09
CA ASP A 141 3.03 -2.07 -8.13
C ASP A 141 3.11 -0.75 -7.34
N ILE A 142 2.59 0.31 -7.95
CA ILE A 142 2.59 1.66 -7.38
C ILE A 142 1.72 1.75 -6.10
N PRO A 143 0.47 1.23 -6.07
CA PRO A 143 -0.36 1.28 -4.87
C PRO A 143 0.31 0.67 -3.63
N ARG A 144 0.92 -0.51 -3.77
CA ARG A 144 1.68 -1.14 -2.68
C ARG A 144 2.86 -0.27 -2.23
N LYS A 145 3.60 0.33 -3.17
CA LYS A 145 4.73 1.20 -2.84
C LYS A 145 4.29 2.42 -2.03
N ILE A 146 3.17 3.05 -2.40
CA ILE A 146 2.57 4.17 -1.65
C ILE A 146 2.25 3.74 -0.22
N VAL A 147 1.50 2.64 -0.06
CA VAL A 147 1.08 2.12 1.25
C VAL A 147 2.29 1.78 2.14
N LEU A 148 3.25 1.02 1.62
CA LEU A 148 4.43 0.63 2.39
C LEU A 148 5.28 1.84 2.77
N THR A 149 5.42 2.82 1.87
CA THR A 149 6.18 4.04 2.14
C THR A 149 5.51 4.89 3.22
N ALA A 150 4.19 5.06 3.17
CA ALA A 150 3.44 5.74 4.22
C ALA A 150 3.60 5.03 5.58
N LEU A 151 3.50 3.70 5.61
CA LEU A 151 3.60 2.90 6.85
C LEU A 151 4.97 3.00 7.53
N LYS A 152 6.07 3.26 6.80
CA LYS A 152 7.40 3.51 7.39
C LYS A 152 7.37 4.66 8.40
N TYR A 153 6.50 5.63 8.19
CA TYR A 153 6.42 6.84 8.99
C TYR A 153 5.35 6.79 10.08
N ARG A 154 4.68 5.64 10.29
CA ARG A 154 3.70 5.48 11.38
C ARG A 154 4.31 5.85 12.72
N GLY A 155 3.64 6.71 13.49
CA GLY A 155 4.11 7.22 14.78
C GLY A 155 5.11 8.37 14.68
N SER A 156 5.54 8.76 13.48
CA SER A 156 6.43 9.91 13.28
C SER A 156 5.72 11.21 13.64
N THR A 157 6.42 12.09 14.36
CA THR A 157 5.99 13.45 14.71
C THR A 157 6.44 14.49 13.69
N GLN A 158 7.17 14.11 12.64
CA GLN A 158 7.71 15.05 11.65
C GLN A 158 6.65 15.89 10.93
N TRP A 159 5.41 15.37 10.82
CA TRP A 159 4.28 16.09 10.22
C TRP A 159 3.27 16.60 11.28
N ALA A 160 3.65 16.60 12.56
CA ALA A 160 2.81 17.12 13.63
C ALA A 160 2.58 18.63 13.47
N TRP A 161 1.47 19.11 14.03
CA TRP A 161 1.10 20.52 14.09
C TRP A 161 2.24 21.38 14.65
N ASN A 162 2.79 20.95 15.78
CA ASN A 162 3.84 21.63 16.54
C ASN A 162 5.27 21.33 16.06
N SER A 163 5.46 20.81 14.84
CA SER A 163 6.78 20.49 14.30
C SER A 163 7.06 21.26 13.02
N GLU A 164 8.29 21.72 12.84
CA GLU A 164 8.75 22.24 11.55
C GLU A 164 9.05 21.07 10.61
N LYS A 165 8.68 21.20 9.32
CA LYS A 165 8.94 20.17 8.32
C LYS A 165 9.58 20.77 7.08
N PHE A 166 10.60 20.10 6.57
CA PHE A 166 11.14 20.39 5.25
C PHE A 166 10.70 19.34 4.24
N SER A 167 10.27 19.79 3.06
CA SER A 167 9.90 18.92 1.94
C SER A 167 10.63 19.35 0.69
N GLU A 168 10.80 18.41 -0.24
CA GLU A 168 11.51 18.64 -1.49
C GLU A 168 10.57 18.47 -2.68
N ARG A 169 10.69 19.33 -3.67
CA ARG A 169 10.01 19.15 -4.96
C ARG A 169 11.03 19.21 -6.10
N ARG A 170 10.72 18.53 -7.20
CA ARG A 170 11.51 18.59 -8.44
C ARG A 170 10.83 19.56 -9.42
N ILE A 171 11.55 20.60 -9.83
CA ILE A 171 11.09 21.58 -10.83
C ILE A 171 12.02 21.58 -12.04
N LEU A 172 11.44 21.79 -13.22
CA LEU A 172 12.20 22.07 -14.43
C LEU A 172 12.41 23.59 -14.52
N VAL A 173 13.65 24.02 -14.33
CA VAL A 173 14.03 25.43 -14.43
C VAL A 173 14.68 25.68 -15.77
N SER A 174 14.37 26.80 -16.41
CA SER A 174 15.05 27.27 -17.61
C SER A 174 16.54 27.43 -17.30
N ASN A 175 17.38 26.64 -17.97
CA ASN A 175 18.81 26.85 -17.94
C ASN A 175 19.18 27.83 -19.05
N HIS A 176 19.63 29.01 -18.65
CA HIS A 176 20.00 30.09 -19.56
C HIS A 176 21.48 30.07 -19.96
N THR A 177 22.27 29.07 -19.52
CA THR A 177 23.70 28.96 -19.86
C THR A 177 23.96 28.41 -21.26
N SER A 178 22.98 27.74 -21.87
CA SER A 178 23.01 27.22 -23.24
C SER A 178 22.55 28.27 -24.28
N LYS A 179 23.13 29.48 -24.24
CA LYS A 179 22.96 30.47 -25.32
C LYS A 179 23.88 30.13 -26.50
N GLY A 180 23.60 29.03 -27.20
CA GLY A 180 24.08 28.85 -28.57
C GLY A 180 23.13 29.57 -29.52
N ILE A 181 23.60 30.60 -30.23
CA ILE A 181 22.85 31.19 -31.34
C ILE A 181 23.04 30.26 -32.55
N TYR A 182 22.21 29.22 -32.65
CA TYR A 182 21.95 28.59 -33.95
C TYR A 182 20.73 29.27 -34.55
N MET A 183 20.84 29.62 -35.83
CA MET A 183 19.87 30.45 -36.55
C MET A 183 18.41 30.02 -36.28
N GLY A 184 17.68 30.85 -35.53
CA GLY A 184 16.24 30.72 -35.30
C GLY A 184 15.84 30.02 -33.98
N LYS A 185 15.54 30.82 -32.96
CA LYS A 185 14.98 30.52 -31.63
C LYS A 185 15.98 30.03 -30.56
N PRO A 186 16.07 30.72 -29.40
CA PRO A 186 16.84 30.24 -28.25
C PRO A 186 16.33 28.85 -27.82
N SER A 187 17.19 27.84 -27.86
CA SER A 187 16.90 26.55 -27.25
C SER A 187 17.14 26.65 -25.75
N ILE A 188 16.11 27.04 -24.99
CA ILE A 188 16.18 26.99 -23.53
C ILE A 188 16.17 25.53 -23.12
N SER A 189 17.33 24.97 -22.78
CA SER A 189 17.38 23.66 -22.12
C SER A 189 16.75 23.78 -20.73
N LYS A 190 15.85 22.86 -20.37
CA LYS A 190 15.29 22.80 -19.01
C LYS A 190 16.15 21.87 -18.16
N GLU A 191 16.58 22.35 -17.00
CA GLU A 191 17.32 21.57 -16.01
C GLU A 191 16.40 21.18 -14.86
N LEU A 192 16.51 19.94 -14.39
CA LEU A 192 15.77 19.46 -13.23
C LEU A 192 16.48 19.92 -11.95
N LYS A 193 15.85 20.80 -11.17
CA LYS A 193 16.36 21.25 -9.86
C LYS A 193 15.46 20.75 -8.73
N THR A 194 16.08 20.40 -7.61
CA THR A 194 15.37 20.09 -6.36
C THR A 194 15.27 21.37 -5.53
N GLN A 195 14.06 21.76 -5.17
CA GLN A 195 13.79 22.90 -4.31
C GLN A 195 13.26 22.41 -2.97
N ARG A 196 13.78 23.00 -1.88
CA ARG A 196 13.39 22.66 -0.51
C ARG A 196 12.44 23.73 0.04
N PHE A 197 11.37 23.28 0.69
CA PHE A 197 10.33 24.12 1.29
C PHE A 197 10.25 23.88 2.78
N LYS A 198 10.05 24.95 3.54
CA LYS A 198 9.86 24.91 4.99
C LYS A 198 8.39 25.14 5.32
N TYR A 199 7.78 24.19 6.00
CA TYR A 199 6.46 24.33 6.59
C TYR A 199 6.61 24.80 8.04
N PRO A 200 6.01 25.94 8.42
CA PRO A 200 6.16 26.53 9.73
C PRO A 200 5.50 25.69 10.82
N ASN A 201 5.92 25.93 12.06
CA ASN A 201 5.21 25.55 13.27
C ASN A 201 4.56 26.81 13.84
N PRO A 202 3.24 26.84 14.10
CA PRO A 202 2.28 25.74 13.94
C PRO A 202 1.68 25.63 12.52
N SER A 203 1.40 24.42 12.03
CA SER A 203 0.62 24.23 10.77
C SER A 203 0.11 22.80 10.57
N ASN A 204 -1.04 22.65 9.89
CA ASN A 204 -1.58 21.38 9.43
C ASN A 204 -0.76 20.87 8.23
N LYS A 205 -0.36 19.59 8.26
CA LYS A 205 0.59 19.02 7.27
C LYS A 205 0.07 17.75 6.59
N CYS A 206 -1.24 17.51 6.60
CA CYS A 206 -1.85 16.34 5.94
C CYS A 206 -1.55 16.30 4.44
N SER A 207 -1.70 17.42 3.71
CA SER A 207 -1.31 17.52 2.30
C SER A 207 0.19 17.36 2.08
N THR A 208 1.02 17.90 2.97
CA THR A 208 2.48 17.76 2.92
C THR A 208 2.90 16.31 3.10
N PHE A 209 2.24 15.56 3.98
CA PHE A 209 2.49 14.13 4.16
C PHE A 209 2.19 13.36 2.87
N ILE A 210 1.05 13.59 2.24
CA ILE A 210 0.71 12.97 0.95
C ILE A 210 1.78 13.26 -0.11
N HIS A 211 2.18 14.52 -0.22
CA HIS A 211 3.24 14.94 -1.14
C HIS A 211 4.56 14.22 -0.89
N ASP A 212 5.05 14.20 0.36
CA ASP A 212 6.36 13.64 0.70
C ASP A 212 6.40 12.13 0.42
N ILE A 213 5.33 11.40 0.74
CA ILE A 213 5.22 9.97 0.41
C ILE A 213 5.23 9.76 -1.09
N LEU A 214 4.46 10.52 -1.85
CA LEU A 214 4.41 10.37 -3.32
C LEU A 214 5.75 10.74 -3.96
N PHE A 215 6.42 11.76 -3.44
CA PHE A 215 7.75 12.16 -3.88
C PHE A 215 8.79 11.04 -3.64
N GLU A 216 8.81 10.42 -2.46
CA GLU A 216 9.67 9.27 -2.16
C GLU A 216 9.35 8.05 -3.05
N VAL A 217 8.06 7.85 -3.36
CA VAL A 217 7.60 6.82 -4.30
C VAL A 217 8.06 7.12 -5.74
N GLY A 218 8.49 8.34 -6.04
CA GLY A 218 8.92 8.80 -7.35
C GLY A 218 7.77 9.28 -8.23
N ILE A 219 6.64 9.65 -7.62
CA ILE A 219 5.48 10.26 -8.27
C ILE A 219 5.57 11.76 -8.04
N ASN A 220 5.62 12.51 -9.14
CA ASN A 220 5.59 13.97 -9.04
C ASN A 220 4.14 14.43 -8.85
N VAL A 221 3.89 15.19 -7.78
CA VAL A 221 2.60 15.82 -7.53
C VAL A 221 2.67 17.25 -8.03
N PRO A 222 1.69 17.73 -8.83
CA PRO A 222 1.68 19.12 -9.24
C PRO A 222 1.51 20.00 -8.00
N TRP A 223 2.36 21.01 -7.86
CA TRP A 223 2.12 22.09 -6.94
C TRP A 223 1.11 23.04 -7.58
N ILE A 224 0.14 23.49 -6.79
CA ILE A 224 -0.97 24.31 -7.25
C ILE A 224 -0.77 25.71 -6.69
N SER A 225 -1.00 26.72 -7.54
CA SER A 225 -0.96 28.10 -7.10
C SER A 225 -2.23 28.44 -6.31
N HIS A 226 -2.08 29.02 -5.13
CA HIS A 226 -3.20 29.38 -4.25
C HIS A 226 -3.40 30.90 -4.11
N GLY A 227 -2.53 31.72 -4.71
CA GLY A 227 -2.65 33.18 -4.69
C GLY A 227 -2.29 33.86 -3.36
N TRP A 228 -1.63 33.14 -2.44
CA TRP A 228 -1.09 33.64 -1.17
C TRP A 228 0.27 32.97 -0.89
N ILE A 229 1.10 33.51 0.00
CA ILE A 229 2.48 33.04 0.20
C ILE A 229 2.53 31.81 1.13
N PRO A 230 3.18 30.67 0.74
CA PRO A 230 3.87 30.44 -0.51
C PRO A 230 2.89 30.27 -1.68
N GLU A 231 3.17 30.97 -2.78
CA GLU A 231 2.28 31.07 -3.95
C GLU A 231 1.85 29.70 -4.47
N ASP A 232 2.77 28.74 -4.45
CA ASP A 232 2.53 27.34 -4.77
C ASP A 232 2.65 26.47 -3.51
N SER A 233 1.76 25.48 -3.38
CA SER A 233 1.92 24.40 -2.41
C SER A 233 1.43 23.06 -2.97
N PRO A 234 1.72 21.93 -2.31
CA PRO A 234 1.06 20.68 -2.63
C PRO A 234 -0.46 20.82 -2.53
N PRO A 235 -1.23 20.04 -3.30
CA PRO A 235 -2.67 20.19 -3.33
C PRO A 235 -3.29 20.07 -1.93
N LEU A 236 -4.14 21.02 -1.60
CA LEU A 236 -4.90 21.08 -0.36
C LEU A 236 -5.93 19.93 -0.31
N ALA A 237 -6.42 19.59 0.88
CA ALA A 237 -7.43 18.53 1.03
C ALA A 237 -8.68 18.78 0.16
N LYS A 238 -9.15 20.04 0.07
CA LYS A 238 -10.28 20.41 -0.79
C LYS A 238 -10.01 20.18 -2.28
N GLU A 239 -8.76 20.32 -2.71
CA GLU A 239 -8.36 20.16 -4.12
C GLU A 239 -8.20 18.68 -4.48
N TRP A 240 -7.70 17.86 -3.54
CA TRP A 240 -7.80 16.40 -3.66
C TRP A 240 -9.27 15.95 -3.76
N ALA A 241 -10.19 16.62 -3.05
CA ALA A 241 -11.63 16.34 -3.06
C ALA A 241 -12.39 16.93 -4.28
N ASP A 242 -11.80 17.85 -5.04
CA ASP A 242 -12.46 18.49 -6.18
C ASP A 242 -12.16 17.75 -7.49
N PRO A 243 -13.16 17.16 -8.19
CA PRO A 243 -12.96 16.49 -9.47
C PRO A 243 -12.51 17.41 -10.61
N ASN A 244 -12.59 18.74 -10.46
CA ASN A 244 -12.36 19.68 -11.56
C ASN A 244 -10.91 20.19 -11.66
N ILE A 245 -10.04 19.81 -10.73
CA ILE A 245 -8.62 20.24 -10.73
C ILE A 245 -7.87 19.60 -11.90
N LYS A 246 -7.66 20.38 -12.97
CA LYS A 246 -7.05 19.92 -14.22
C LYS A 246 -5.67 19.31 -14.03
N ASP A 247 -4.84 19.91 -13.18
CA ASP A 247 -3.47 19.43 -12.96
C ASP A 247 -3.43 18.06 -12.28
N LEU A 248 -4.33 17.82 -11.32
CA LEU A 248 -4.50 16.50 -10.72
C LEU A 248 -5.08 15.50 -11.72
N ASN A 249 -6.04 15.92 -12.53
CA ASN A 249 -6.70 15.03 -13.50
C ASN A 249 -5.77 14.50 -14.59
N LYS A 250 -4.59 15.10 -14.80
CA LYS A 250 -3.56 14.56 -15.72
C LYS A 250 -3.03 13.21 -15.27
N ASP A 251 -2.89 13.03 -13.96
CA ASP A 251 -2.18 11.89 -13.34
C ASP A 251 -3.05 11.06 -12.40
N TRP A 252 -4.23 11.57 -12.05
CA TRP A 252 -5.11 10.96 -11.05
C TRP A 252 -6.53 10.81 -11.59
N SER A 253 -7.12 9.63 -11.46
CA SER A 253 -8.54 9.40 -11.69
C SER A 253 -9.30 9.70 -10.40
N PHE A 254 -10.51 10.23 -10.56
CA PHE A 254 -11.37 10.64 -9.45
C PHE A 254 -12.51 9.63 -9.29
N ASN A 255 -12.72 9.14 -8.07
CA ASN A 255 -13.76 8.17 -7.71
C ASN A 255 -14.48 8.67 -6.46
N LYS A 256 -15.82 8.53 -6.41
CA LYS A 256 -16.61 8.93 -5.23
C LYS A 256 -16.87 7.77 -4.26
N ASN A 257 -17.00 6.57 -4.80
CA ASN A 257 -17.35 5.36 -4.06
C ASN A 257 -16.39 4.26 -4.54
N ASN A 258 -15.99 3.36 -3.63
CA ASN A 258 -15.00 2.29 -3.83
C ASN A 258 -13.52 2.70 -3.63
N PRO A 259 -13.14 3.09 -2.40
CA PRO A 259 -11.74 3.29 -2.05
C PRO A 259 -10.95 1.99 -2.21
N LEU A 260 -9.81 2.05 -2.90
CA LEU A 260 -8.83 0.96 -2.90
C LEU A 260 -7.54 1.44 -2.25
N PRO A 261 -6.70 0.54 -1.73
CA PRO A 261 -5.54 1.04 -1.01
C PRO A 261 -4.49 1.63 -1.94
N GLY A 262 -3.77 2.62 -1.40
CA GLY A 262 -2.92 3.51 -2.19
C GLY A 262 -3.70 4.65 -2.86
N ASP A 263 -5.05 4.64 -2.85
CA ASP A 263 -5.83 5.82 -3.20
C ASP A 263 -5.64 6.91 -2.14
N ILE A 264 -5.74 8.16 -2.59
CA ILE A 264 -5.77 9.33 -1.72
C ILE A 264 -7.22 9.65 -1.42
N GLY A 265 -7.64 9.45 -0.17
CA GLY A 265 -8.95 9.84 0.31
C GLY A 265 -8.93 11.28 0.82
N ALA A 266 -9.97 12.05 0.51
CA ALA A 266 -10.11 13.44 0.94
C ALA A 266 -11.57 13.84 1.15
N PHE A 267 -11.77 14.90 1.94
CA PHE A 267 -13.01 15.66 1.98
C PHE A 267 -12.74 17.17 1.97
N ASP A 268 -13.68 17.93 1.43
CA ASP A 268 -13.74 19.39 1.53
C ASP A 268 -14.72 19.76 2.66
N ILE A 269 -14.21 20.39 3.72
CA ILE A 269 -15.03 20.69 4.91
C ILE A 269 -16.20 21.62 4.60
N LYS A 270 -16.04 22.53 3.63
CA LYS A 270 -17.06 23.51 3.25
C LYS A 270 -18.07 22.90 2.30
N LYS A 271 -17.59 22.23 1.25
CA LYS A 271 -18.46 21.68 0.22
C LYS A 271 -19.19 20.42 0.67
N ASP A 272 -18.50 19.51 1.37
CA ASP A 272 -19.08 18.22 1.73
C ASP A 272 -19.89 18.30 3.03
N TYR A 273 -19.59 19.27 3.90
CA TYR A 273 -20.18 19.36 5.25
C TYR A 273 -20.72 20.73 5.65
N GLY A 274 -20.65 21.75 4.78
CA GLY A 274 -21.18 23.08 5.06
C GLY A 274 -20.47 23.82 6.20
N ARG A 275 -19.26 23.39 6.57
CA ARG A 275 -18.48 23.97 7.69
C ARG A 275 -17.28 24.75 7.18
N ASN A 276 -16.81 25.71 7.97
CA ASN A 276 -15.62 26.47 7.63
C ASN A 276 -14.59 26.34 8.76
N TRP A 277 -13.37 25.97 8.40
CA TRP A 277 -12.22 25.93 9.31
C TRP A 277 -11.26 27.06 8.94
N GLY A 278 -10.70 27.72 9.95
CA GLY A 278 -9.80 28.87 9.73
C GLY A 278 -8.39 28.46 9.29
N ASP A 279 -8.01 27.22 9.53
CA ASP A 279 -6.65 26.70 9.46
C ASP A 279 -6.53 25.43 8.60
N ALA A 280 -7.63 24.97 7.99
CA ALA A 280 -7.67 23.78 7.15
C ALA A 280 -8.82 23.84 6.13
N SER A 281 -8.62 23.17 4.99
CA SER A 281 -9.68 23.04 3.96
C SER A 281 -10.46 21.73 4.06
N GLY A 282 -10.11 20.87 5.02
CA GLY A 282 -10.58 19.49 5.13
C GLY A 282 -9.44 18.58 5.58
N HIS A 283 -9.54 17.28 5.28
CA HIS A 283 -8.50 16.30 5.59
C HIS A 283 -8.17 15.40 4.40
N VAL A 284 -6.95 14.87 4.38
CA VAL A 284 -6.47 13.96 3.34
C VAL A 284 -5.59 12.86 3.92
N GLY A 285 -5.69 11.65 3.37
CA GLY A 285 -4.95 10.46 3.80
C GLY A 285 -4.80 9.42 2.70
N PHE A 286 -3.92 8.45 2.89
CA PHE A 286 -3.88 7.26 2.04
C PHE A 286 -4.84 6.21 2.59
N VAL A 287 -5.62 5.60 1.71
CA VAL A 287 -6.42 4.41 2.04
C VAL A 287 -5.47 3.23 2.21
N LEU A 288 -5.62 2.50 3.33
CA LEU A 288 -4.90 1.25 3.60
C LEU A 288 -5.76 0.01 3.31
N THR A 289 -7.04 0.11 3.61
CA THR A 289 -8.09 -0.87 3.31
C THR A 289 -9.43 -0.17 3.53
N ASP A 290 -10.53 -0.82 3.17
CA ASP A 290 -11.85 -0.28 3.48
C ASP A 290 -11.97 0.06 4.97
N GLY A 291 -12.37 1.29 5.27
CA GLY A 291 -12.52 1.79 6.64
C GLY A 291 -11.23 2.20 7.35
N VAL A 292 -10.04 2.07 6.75
CA VAL A 292 -8.75 2.34 7.41
C VAL A 292 -7.83 3.20 6.54
N THR A 293 -7.23 4.21 7.15
CA THR A 293 -6.34 5.16 6.50
C THR A 293 -5.02 5.30 7.25
N ILE A 294 -4.04 5.88 6.56
CA ILE A 294 -2.86 6.47 7.17
C ILE A 294 -2.77 7.93 6.78
N SER A 295 -2.67 8.81 7.76
CA SER A 295 -2.63 10.26 7.54
C SER A 295 -1.87 10.97 8.66
N ALA A 296 -1.51 12.23 8.41
CA ALA A 296 -0.99 13.09 9.47
C ALA A 296 -2.15 13.57 10.36
N GLY A 297 -2.18 13.11 11.60
CA GLY A 297 -3.02 13.68 12.65
C GLY A 297 -2.39 14.95 13.22
N HIS A 298 -2.99 15.46 14.29
CA HIS A 298 -2.48 16.67 14.96
C HIS A 298 -1.08 16.46 15.55
N ASP A 299 -0.84 15.32 16.18
CA ASP A 299 0.41 15.07 16.92
C ASP A 299 1.41 14.15 16.21
N LYS A 300 0.94 13.27 15.32
CA LYS A 300 1.78 12.27 14.65
C LYS A 300 1.08 11.66 13.43
N ILE A 301 1.84 10.89 12.64
CA ILE A 301 1.27 10.02 11.60
C ILE A 301 0.58 8.82 12.26
N GLU A 302 -0.65 8.58 11.88
CA GLU A 302 -1.47 7.54 12.49
C GLU A 302 -2.09 6.62 11.45
N VAL A 303 -2.15 5.34 11.81
CA VAL A 303 -3.07 4.40 11.19
C VAL A 303 -4.35 4.46 11.99
N ASN A 304 -5.40 4.99 11.39
CA ASN A 304 -6.67 5.21 12.05
C ASN A 304 -7.82 5.05 11.03
N ASP A 305 -9.03 5.37 11.47
CA ASP A 305 -10.23 5.41 10.66
C ASP A 305 -10.60 6.85 10.25
N SER A 306 -9.66 7.80 10.34
CA SER A 306 -9.91 9.19 9.95
C SER A 306 -10.26 9.24 8.46
N GLY A 307 -11.48 9.70 8.16
CA GLY A 307 -12.08 9.59 6.82
C GLY A 307 -13.07 8.43 6.65
N PHE A 308 -13.35 7.64 7.69
CA PHE A 308 -14.34 6.55 7.70
C PHE A 308 -15.05 6.38 9.05
N ARG A 309 -14.92 7.32 10.00
CA ARG A 309 -15.48 7.21 11.35
C ARG A 309 -17.00 7.14 11.37
N ILE A 310 -17.67 7.88 10.50
CA ILE A 310 -19.14 7.83 10.41
C ILE A 310 -19.54 6.46 9.83
N LYS A 311 -18.90 6.04 8.74
CA LYS A 311 -19.11 4.71 8.14
C LYS A 311 -18.87 3.58 9.15
N ASN A 312 -17.83 3.67 9.96
CA ASN A 312 -17.44 2.65 10.94
C ASN A 312 -18.24 2.75 12.26
N GLN A 313 -19.11 3.75 12.41
CA GLN A 313 -19.85 4.02 13.65
C GLN A 313 -18.95 4.28 14.87
N THR A 314 -17.76 4.82 14.62
CA THR A 314 -16.77 5.23 15.63
C THR A 314 -16.72 6.75 15.81
N SER A 315 -17.55 7.50 15.06
CA SER A 315 -17.58 8.96 15.10
C SER A 315 -18.13 9.52 16.40
N GLU A 316 -17.47 10.56 16.93
CA GLU A 316 -18.09 11.50 17.86
C GLU A 316 -19.13 12.35 17.10
N ILE A 317 -20.36 12.39 17.63
CA ILE A 317 -21.49 13.09 17.00
C ILE A 317 -21.12 14.54 16.70
N GLY A 318 -21.17 14.89 15.41
CA GLY A 318 -20.95 16.25 14.94
C GLY A 318 -19.49 16.73 14.95
N ARG A 319 -18.51 15.84 15.15
CA ARG A 319 -17.08 16.21 15.14
C ARG A 319 -16.26 15.50 14.06
N ASP A 320 -16.70 14.34 13.61
CA ASP A 320 -15.99 13.55 12.61
C ASP A 320 -16.56 13.68 11.20
N PHE A 321 -15.69 13.41 10.23
CA PHE A 321 -15.95 13.53 8.80
C PHE A 321 -15.36 12.33 8.07
N ASP A 322 -16.08 11.89 7.04
CA ASP A 322 -15.68 10.80 6.16
C ASP A 322 -15.13 11.36 4.84
N PHE A 323 -14.19 10.65 4.23
CA PHE A 323 -13.78 10.92 2.87
C PHE A 323 -14.94 10.67 1.91
N LYS A 324 -15.21 11.67 1.07
CA LYS A 324 -16.24 11.61 0.01
C LYS A 324 -15.63 11.42 -1.38
N SER A 325 -14.31 11.59 -1.46
CA SER A 325 -13.58 11.70 -2.71
C SER A 325 -12.28 10.91 -2.62
N PHE A 326 -12.00 10.14 -3.65
CA PHE A 326 -10.81 9.29 -3.75
C PHE A 326 -10.10 9.55 -5.07
N ARG A 327 -8.79 9.75 -5.01
CA ARG A 327 -7.94 9.92 -6.20
C ARG A 327 -6.98 8.74 -6.34
N ARG A 328 -7.04 8.09 -7.50
CA ARG A 328 -6.20 6.93 -7.87
C ARG A 328 -5.18 7.30 -8.93
N TYR A 329 -3.93 6.90 -8.76
CA TYR A 329 -2.90 7.20 -9.74
C TYR A 329 -3.14 6.48 -11.07
N LYS A 330 -3.10 7.22 -12.19
CA LYS A 330 -3.42 6.73 -13.55
C LYS A 330 -2.35 5.86 -14.19
N HIS A 331 -1.26 5.54 -13.49
CA HIS A 331 -0.14 4.75 -14.01
C HIS A 331 0.40 5.30 -15.35
N LYS A 332 1.29 6.30 -15.29
CA LYS A 332 2.03 6.69 -16.49
C LYS A 332 3.16 5.68 -16.73
N VAL A 333 3.12 5.01 -17.88
CA VAL A 333 4.30 4.34 -18.44
C VAL A 333 5.30 5.46 -18.75
N ILE A 334 6.40 5.52 -18.00
CA ILE A 334 7.50 6.42 -18.29
C ILE A 334 8.09 5.92 -19.61
N LYS A 335 7.76 6.58 -20.73
CA LYS A 335 8.55 6.43 -21.95
C LYS A 335 9.92 7.03 -21.64
N LYS A 336 10.93 6.18 -21.58
CA LYS A 336 12.33 6.61 -21.57
C LYS A 336 12.65 7.32 -22.88
#